data_AF-A0A1I7RZG5-F1
#
_entry.id   AF-A0A1I7RZG5-F1
#
_cell.length_a   1.000
_cell.length_b   1.000
_cell.length_c   1.000
_cell.angle_alpha   90.00
_cell.angle_beta   90.00
_cell.angle_gamma   90.00
#
_symmetry.space_group_name_H-M   'P 1'
#
loop_
_entity.id
_entity.type
_entity.pdbx_description
1 polymer ?
#
loop_
_entity_poly.entity_id
_entity_poly.type
_entity_poly.pdbx_seq_one_letter_code
_entity_poly.pdbx_strand_id
1 'polypeptide(L)'
;MSGYRRFVVNFTCWDFLFSLSLGYLVKPELIFPYDGFYINGLFKYFGDSGAKLSEVRNEIIALSQQFEDPQLPDFSRLILYISPNTDKIVYAGVFVFVGFFIFEVVSISVVIVVLRQLEEKKASFSPETYRLHKQLTVALGVQLLTPFLHIVAPFTLFLLFNYPYGTMSYATGTLFIMYIELYGTSNSVITLYMVKPYRVYLKSKFMAFIRLITIGKYGNEPEPIMVMAPESTLNTFMP
;
A
#
# COMPACT_ATOMS: atom_id res chain seq x y z
N MET A 1 -20.95 14.80 -13.89
CA MET A 1 -19.55 14.31 -13.93
C MET A 1 -18.63 14.95 -12.87
N SER A 2 -18.98 16.08 -12.24
CA SER A 2 -18.10 16.73 -11.25
C SER A 2 -17.81 15.85 -10.01
N GLY A 3 -18.78 15.09 -9.52
CA GLY A 3 -18.63 14.23 -8.34
C GLY A 3 -17.59 13.10 -8.52
N TYR A 4 -17.66 12.36 -9.62
CA TYR A 4 -16.73 11.26 -9.92
C TYR A 4 -15.29 11.74 -10.08
N ARG A 5 -15.08 12.82 -10.86
CA ARG A 5 -13.74 13.40 -11.05
C ARG A 5 -13.16 13.91 -9.73
N ARG A 6 -13.96 14.57 -8.90
CA ARG A 6 -13.54 15.01 -7.56
C ARG A 6 -13.19 13.82 -6.66
N PHE A 7 -13.96 12.74 -6.70
CA PHE A 7 -13.67 11.53 -5.94
C PHE A 7 -12.33 10.91 -6.33
N VAL A 8 -12.10 10.64 -7.62
CA VAL A 8 -10.85 10.02 -8.09
C VAL A 8 -9.65 10.89 -7.75
N VAL A 9 -9.73 12.21 -8.00
CA VAL A 9 -8.63 13.13 -7.68
C VAL A 9 -8.38 13.19 -6.18
N ASN A 10 -9.43 13.33 -5.36
CA ASN A 10 -9.27 13.36 -3.91
C ASN A 10 -8.66 12.05 -3.40
N PHE A 11 -9.15 10.90 -3.88
CA PHE A 11 -8.64 9.59 -3.47
C PHE A 11 -7.15 9.44 -3.84
N THR A 12 -6.79 9.69 -5.10
CA THR A 12 -5.38 9.59 -5.54
C THR A 12 -4.49 10.58 -4.82
N CYS A 13 -4.96 11.81 -4.54
CA CYS A 13 -4.21 12.76 -3.72
C CYS A 13 -4.02 12.27 -2.28
N TRP A 14 -5.06 11.74 -1.64
CA TRP A 14 -4.96 11.20 -0.28
C TRP A 14 -4.05 9.99 -0.21
N ASP A 15 -4.17 9.05 -1.15
CA ASP A 15 -3.29 7.87 -1.25
C ASP A 15 -1.82 8.28 -1.47
N PHE A 16 -1.59 9.26 -2.35
CA PHE A 16 -0.25 9.83 -2.56
C PHE A 16 0.28 10.54 -1.31
N LEU A 17 -0.51 11.41 -0.69
CA LEU A 17 -0.11 12.14 0.52
C LEU A 17 0.17 11.19 1.68
N PHE A 18 -0.62 10.14 1.82
CA PHE A 18 -0.41 9.09 2.82
C PHE A 18 0.89 8.33 2.55
N SER A 19 1.09 7.89 1.31
CA SER A 19 2.32 7.18 0.88
C SER A 19 3.56 8.07 1.03
N LEU A 20 3.48 9.35 0.70
CA LEU A 20 4.55 10.33 0.88
C LEU A 20 4.83 10.57 2.37
N SER A 21 3.78 10.67 3.19
CA SER A 21 3.91 10.88 4.62
C SER A 21 4.61 9.69 5.28
N LEU A 22 4.17 8.46 5.00
CA LEU A 22 4.78 7.27 5.58
C LEU A 22 6.16 6.97 5.01
N GLY A 23 6.35 7.07 3.70
CA GLY A 23 7.59 6.66 3.03
C GLY A 23 8.71 7.69 3.08
N TYR A 24 8.40 8.99 3.04
CA TYR A 24 9.38 10.06 2.94
C TYR A 24 9.43 10.96 4.18
N LEU A 25 8.28 11.34 4.75
CA LEU A 25 8.26 12.25 5.92
C LEU A 25 8.61 11.51 7.21
N VAL A 26 7.97 10.37 7.47
CA VAL A 26 8.18 9.59 8.69
C VAL A 26 9.28 8.57 8.47
N LYS A 27 9.17 7.73 7.43
CA LYS A 27 10.04 6.58 7.15
C LYS A 27 10.38 5.83 8.45
N PRO A 28 9.37 5.23 9.11
CA PRO A 28 9.60 4.56 10.38
C PRO A 28 10.51 3.35 10.17
N GLU A 29 11.58 3.24 10.95
CA GLU A 29 12.41 2.04 11.02
C GLU A 29 12.27 1.48 12.42
N LEU A 30 11.62 0.33 12.55
CA LEU A 30 11.38 -0.28 13.85
C LEU A 30 12.67 -0.70 14.53
N ILE A 31 12.69 -0.55 15.85
CA ILE A 31 13.84 -0.80 16.71
C ILE A 31 13.61 -2.14 17.40
N PHE A 32 13.69 -3.24 16.68
CA PHE A 32 13.45 -4.55 17.29
C PHE A 32 14.61 -4.94 18.24
N PRO A 33 14.37 -5.62 19.38
CA PRO A 33 13.10 -6.11 19.98
C PRO A 33 12.34 -5.08 20.82
N TYR A 34 12.71 -3.81 20.75
CA TYR A 34 12.13 -2.76 21.56
C TYR A 34 10.85 -2.22 20.88
N ASP A 35 9.86 -1.84 21.68
CA ASP A 35 8.60 -1.27 21.19
C ASP A 35 8.79 0.21 20.78
N GLY A 36 9.66 0.45 19.81
CA GLY A 36 9.95 1.77 19.29
C GLY A 36 10.34 1.76 17.81
N PHE A 37 10.39 2.94 17.21
CA PHE A 37 10.82 3.14 15.84
C PHE A 37 11.68 4.40 15.71
N TYR A 38 12.74 4.32 14.91
CA TYR A 38 13.43 5.50 14.41
C TYR A 38 12.55 6.21 13.40
N ILE A 39 12.59 7.52 13.41
CA ILE A 39 12.04 8.35 12.35
C ILE A 39 13.21 8.70 11.41
N ASN A 40 13.21 8.13 10.21
CA ASN A 40 14.30 8.34 9.23
C ASN A 40 13.97 9.30 8.10
N GLY A 41 12.71 9.72 8.02
CA GLY A 41 12.25 10.65 7.01
C GLY A 41 12.64 12.08 7.34
N LEU A 42 12.02 13.03 6.65
CA LEU A 42 12.20 14.47 6.88
C LEU A 42 12.00 14.87 8.36
N PHE A 43 11.09 14.18 9.06
CA PHE A 43 10.77 14.47 10.46
C PHE A 43 11.93 14.23 11.43
N LYS A 44 12.99 13.51 11.02
CA LYS A 44 14.20 13.34 11.84
C LYS A 44 14.91 14.66 12.17
N TYR A 45 14.69 15.71 11.37
CA TYR A 45 15.32 17.02 11.56
C TYR A 45 14.52 17.99 12.43
N PHE A 46 13.30 17.62 12.84
CA PHE A 46 12.42 18.50 13.62
C PHE A 46 12.75 18.52 15.13
N GLY A 47 13.82 17.84 15.55
CA GLY A 47 14.40 17.95 16.90
C GLY A 47 13.56 17.31 18.01
N ASP A 48 14.04 17.48 19.25
CA ASP A 48 13.57 16.81 20.48
C ASP A 48 12.22 17.31 21.02
N SER A 49 11.19 17.38 20.18
CA SER A 49 9.83 17.73 20.63
C SER A 49 9.01 16.52 21.13
N GLY A 50 9.67 15.48 21.67
CA GLY A 50 9.07 14.25 22.19
C GLY A 50 9.75 13.79 23.49
N ALA A 51 9.14 12.83 24.20
CA ALA A 51 9.52 12.35 25.54
C ALA A 51 11.02 12.40 25.84
N LYS A 52 11.41 12.82 27.07
CA LYS A 52 12.81 12.98 27.48
C LYS A 52 13.62 11.75 27.07
N LEU A 53 14.48 11.90 26.06
CA LEU A 53 15.29 10.84 25.46
C LEU A 53 16.04 10.00 26.53
N SER A 54 16.38 10.63 27.65
CA SER A 54 16.99 10.01 28.83
C SER A 54 16.13 8.91 29.48
N GLU A 55 14.81 9.09 29.55
CA GLU A 55 13.89 8.12 30.17
C GLU A 55 13.75 6.88 29.27
N VAL A 56 13.53 7.12 27.97
CA VAL A 56 13.48 6.06 26.94
C VAL A 56 14.77 5.26 26.89
N ARG A 57 15.93 5.93 26.97
CA ARG A 57 17.24 5.27 26.97
C ARG A 57 17.40 4.30 28.14
N ASN A 58 17.06 4.74 29.35
CA ASN A 58 17.19 3.91 30.55
C ASN A 58 16.26 2.70 30.49
N GLU A 59 15.05 2.88 29.98
CA GLU A 59 14.08 1.79 29.82
C GLU A 59 14.53 0.76 28.79
N ILE A 60 15.05 1.21 27.64
CA ILE A 60 15.62 0.32 26.61
C ILE A 60 16.81 -0.47 27.17
N ILE A 61 17.69 0.17 27.94
CA ILE A 61 18.83 -0.52 28.57
C ILE A 61 18.35 -1.54 29.62
N ALA A 62 17.27 -1.25 30.35
CA ALA A 62 16.69 -2.21 31.29
C ALA A 62 16.07 -3.41 30.57
N LEU A 63 15.34 -3.16 29.46
CA LEU A 63 14.76 -4.22 28.62
C LEU A 63 15.84 -5.03 27.91
N SER A 64 16.96 -4.42 27.52
CA SER A 64 18.03 -5.08 26.79
C SER A 64 18.63 -6.25 27.60
N GLN A 65 18.60 -6.18 28.92
CA GLN A 65 19.07 -7.24 29.81
C GLN A 65 18.24 -8.54 29.73
N GLN A 66 17.05 -8.49 29.13
CA GLN A 66 16.16 -9.65 28.98
C GLN A 66 16.46 -10.47 27.72
N PHE A 67 17.31 -9.97 26.81
CA PHE A 67 17.65 -10.64 25.56
C PHE A 67 19.07 -11.23 25.62
N GLU A 68 19.30 -12.37 24.98
CA GLU A 68 20.59 -13.08 25.01
C GLU A 68 21.72 -12.33 24.27
N ASP A 69 21.40 -11.57 23.22
CA ASP A 69 22.35 -10.74 22.46
C ASP A 69 21.71 -9.39 22.08
N PRO A 70 21.64 -8.44 23.04
CA PRO A 70 20.94 -7.20 22.82
C PRO A 70 21.75 -6.24 21.94
N GLN A 71 21.31 -6.04 20.71
CA GLN A 71 21.75 -4.88 19.94
C GLN A 71 21.07 -3.63 20.50
N LEU A 72 21.85 -2.74 21.09
CA LEU A 72 21.33 -1.47 21.59
C LEU A 72 21.05 -0.51 20.42
N PRO A 73 19.95 0.24 20.48
CA PRO A 73 19.67 1.22 19.46
C PRO A 73 20.65 2.40 19.49
N ASP A 74 20.80 3.02 18.32
CA ASP A 74 21.52 4.27 18.18
C ASP A 74 20.66 5.42 18.73
N PHE A 75 20.91 5.75 20.00
CA PHE A 75 20.23 6.83 20.71
C PHE A 75 20.53 8.23 20.16
N SER A 76 21.44 8.39 19.18
CA SER A 76 21.65 9.68 18.51
C SER A 76 20.53 10.01 17.51
N ARG A 77 19.72 9.01 17.15
CA ARG A 77 18.61 9.13 16.20
C ARG A 77 17.30 9.45 16.94
N LEU A 78 16.37 10.09 16.24
CA LEU A 78 15.04 10.35 16.79
C LEU A 78 14.28 9.04 16.93
N ILE A 79 14.03 8.63 18.18
CA ILE A 79 13.30 7.43 18.54
C ILE A 79 11.92 7.83 19.03
N LEU A 80 10.88 7.29 18.40
CA LEU A 80 9.55 7.25 18.97
C LEU A 80 9.40 5.91 19.69
N TYR A 81 9.29 5.95 21.01
CA TYR A 81 9.22 4.77 21.86
C TYR A 81 7.89 4.72 22.59
N ILE A 82 7.28 3.54 22.60
CA ILE A 82 6.07 3.25 23.35
C ILE A 82 6.45 2.18 24.38
N SER A 83 6.36 2.51 25.66
CA SER A 83 6.69 1.54 26.71
C SER A 83 5.78 0.29 26.60
N PRO A 84 6.35 -0.93 26.49
CA PRO A 84 5.60 -2.19 26.39
C PRO A 84 4.72 -2.44 27.62
N ASN A 85 5.15 -1.91 28.77
CA ASN A 85 4.57 -2.21 30.08
C ASN A 85 3.35 -1.36 30.42
N THR A 86 2.83 -0.59 29.46
CA THR A 86 1.69 0.30 29.71
C THR A 86 0.47 -0.23 28.97
N ASP A 87 -0.68 -0.30 29.66
CA ASP A 87 -1.98 -0.62 29.05
C ASP A 87 -2.30 0.24 27.80
N LYS A 88 -1.64 1.40 27.68
CA LYS A 88 -1.66 2.30 26.52
C LYS A 88 -1.33 1.61 25.20
N ILE A 89 -0.49 0.59 25.16
CA ILE A 89 -0.15 -0.12 23.90
C ILE A 89 -1.36 -0.88 23.35
N VAL A 90 -2.17 -1.47 24.23
CA VAL A 90 -3.41 -2.15 23.85
C VAL A 90 -4.42 -1.14 23.34
N TYR A 91 -4.60 -0.02 24.04
CA TYR A 91 -5.51 1.04 23.58
C TYR A 91 -5.08 1.63 22.24
N ALA A 92 -3.78 1.85 22.02
CA ALA A 92 -3.25 2.31 20.73
C ALA A 92 -3.48 1.26 19.64
N GLY A 93 -3.21 -0.01 19.91
CA GLY A 93 -3.45 -1.11 18.97
C GLY A 93 -4.93 -1.25 18.60
N VAL A 94 -5.83 -1.19 19.58
CA VAL A 94 -7.28 -1.19 19.37
C VAL A 94 -7.72 0.04 18.57
N PHE A 95 -7.22 1.23 18.91
CA PHE A 95 -7.53 2.46 18.17
C PHE A 95 -7.11 2.36 16.70
N VAL A 96 -5.89 1.89 16.42
CA VAL A 96 -5.40 1.66 15.06
C VAL A 96 -6.28 0.64 14.34
N PHE A 97 -6.53 -0.51 14.95
CA PHE A 97 -7.36 -1.56 14.36
C PHE A 97 -8.77 -1.06 14.02
N VAL A 98 -9.46 -0.42 14.98
CA VAL A 98 -10.80 0.13 14.78
C VAL A 98 -10.80 1.23 13.73
N GLY A 99 -9.79 2.11 13.75
CA GLY A 99 -9.63 3.19 12.78
C GLY A 99 -9.48 2.65 11.34
N PHE A 100 -8.60 1.67 11.14
CA PHE A 100 -8.44 1.03 9.84
C PHE A 100 -9.68 0.25 9.42
N PHE A 101 -10.35 -0.45 10.34
CA PHE A 101 -11.58 -1.18 10.04
C PHE A 101 -12.71 -0.25 9.57
N ILE A 102 -12.94 0.87 10.27
CA ILE A 102 -13.93 1.87 9.88
C ILE A 102 -13.57 2.47 8.52
N PHE A 103 -12.29 2.85 8.34
CA PHE A 103 -11.80 3.39 7.07
C PHE A 103 -12.05 2.42 5.91
N GLU A 104 -11.82 1.12 6.11
CA GLU A 104 -12.05 0.08 5.12
C GLU A 104 -13.53 -0.05 4.75
N VAL A 105 -14.41 -0.14 5.74
CA VAL A 105 -15.86 -0.24 5.53
C VAL A 105 -16.39 0.98 4.76
N VAL A 106 -15.94 2.18 5.13
CA VAL A 106 -16.30 3.42 4.42
C VAL A 106 -15.78 3.39 2.99
N SER A 107 -14.52 2.99 2.79
CA SER A 107 -13.89 2.97 1.46
C SER A 107 -14.57 2.00 0.51
N ILE A 108 -14.86 0.77 0.96
CA ILE A 108 -15.61 -0.24 0.18
C ILE A 108 -17.01 0.30 -0.17
N SER A 109 -17.70 0.91 0.80
CA SER A 109 -19.02 1.50 0.59
C SER A 109 -19.00 2.56 -0.50
N VAL A 110 -17.98 3.43 -0.49
CA VAL A 110 -17.80 4.46 -1.52
C VAL A 110 -17.54 3.84 -2.89
N VAL A 111 -16.71 2.80 -3.00
CA VAL A 111 -16.48 2.10 -4.27
C VAL A 111 -17.79 1.53 -4.84
N ILE A 112 -18.61 0.90 -3.99
CA ILE A 112 -19.92 0.36 -4.40
C ILE A 112 -20.82 1.47 -4.92
N VAL A 113 -20.90 2.60 -4.21
CA VAL A 113 -21.69 3.77 -4.62
C VAL A 113 -21.19 4.32 -5.96
N VAL A 114 -19.88 4.44 -6.15
CA VAL A 114 -19.28 4.92 -7.39
C VAL A 114 -19.58 3.98 -8.56
N LEU A 115 -19.48 2.66 -8.36
CA LEU A 115 -19.83 1.68 -9.38
C LEU A 115 -21.31 1.76 -9.78
N ARG A 116 -22.22 1.98 -8.82
CA ARG A 116 -23.65 2.20 -9.09
C ARG A 116 -23.88 3.48 -9.92
N GLN A 117 -23.25 4.59 -9.52
CA GLN A 117 -23.34 5.85 -10.26
C GLN A 117 -22.76 5.75 -11.69
N LEU A 118 -21.72 4.93 -11.89
CA LEU A 118 -21.18 4.65 -13.21
C LEU A 118 -22.16 3.86 -14.07
N GLU A 119 -22.87 2.89 -13.48
CA GLU A 119 -23.87 2.10 -14.21
C GLU A 119 -25.08 2.94 -14.62
N GLU A 120 -25.59 3.78 -13.73
CA GLU A 120 -26.68 4.72 -14.02
C GLU A 120 -26.34 5.69 -15.16
N LYS A 121 -25.06 6.06 -15.28
CA LYS A 121 -24.58 7.02 -16.29
C LYS A 121 -23.98 6.36 -17.53
N LYS A 122 -24.10 5.05 -17.68
CA LYS A 122 -23.54 4.28 -18.80
C LYS A 122 -23.93 4.85 -20.16
N ALA A 123 -25.18 5.29 -20.32
CA ALA A 123 -25.68 5.87 -21.57
C ALA A 123 -25.03 7.23 -21.93
N SER A 124 -24.45 7.94 -20.95
CA SER A 124 -23.79 9.23 -21.17
C SER A 124 -22.32 9.11 -21.58
N PHE A 125 -21.76 7.90 -21.59
CA PHE A 125 -20.36 7.65 -21.93
C PHE A 125 -20.23 6.91 -23.25
N SER A 126 -19.10 7.12 -23.94
CA SER A 126 -18.69 6.18 -24.96
C SER A 126 -18.39 4.81 -24.31
N PRO A 127 -18.54 3.69 -25.05
CA PRO A 127 -18.26 2.35 -24.53
C PRO A 127 -16.83 2.21 -23.97
N GLU A 128 -15.87 2.89 -24.60
CA GLU A 128 -14.46 2.87 -24.23
C GLU A 128 -14.20 3.62 -22.92
N THR A 129 -14.77 4.82 -22.78
CA THR A 129 -14.63 5.64 -21.57
C THR A 129 -15.30 4.98 -20.37
N TYR A 130 -16.49 4.40 -20.55
CA TYR A 130 -17.16 3.64 -19.49
C TYR A 130 -16.32 2.43 -19.05
N ARG A 131 -15.77 1.67 -20.00
CA ARG A 131 -14.90 0.52 -19.70
C ARG A 131 -13.67 0.96 -18.91
N LEU A 132 -13.03 2.07 -19.29
CA LEU A 132 -11.86 2.59 -18.60
C LEU A 132 -12.20 3.02 -17.16
N HIS A 133 -13.28 3.76 -16.96
CA HIS A 133 -13.72 4.19 -15.62
C HIS A 133 -14.11 3.03 -14.72
N LYS A 134 -14.80 2.02 -15.26
CA LYS A 134 -15.12 0.81 -14.52
C LYS A 134 -13.86 0.05 -14.13
N GLN A 135 -12.91 -0.13 -15.05
CA GLN A 135 -11.63 -0.78 -14.76
C GLN A 135 -10.84 -0.04 -13.68
N LEU A 136 -10.75 1.29 -13.77
CA LEU A 136 -10.07 2.11 -12.76
C LEU A 136 -10.76 1.98 -11.39
N THR A 137 -12.08 2.05 -11.34
CA THR A 137 -12.83 1.96 -10.08
C THR A 137 -12.69 0.58 -9.43
N VAL A 138 -12.68 -0.48 -10.23
CA VAL A 138 -12.41 -1.85 -9.72
C VAL A 138 -10.96 -1.95 -9.23
N ALA A 139 -9.99 -1.40 -9.96
CA ALA A 139 -8.60 -1.39 -9.51
C ALA A 139 -8.46 -0.67 -8.16
N LEU A 140 -9.06 0.52 -8.01
CA LEU A 140 -9.09 1.26 -6.75
C LEU A 140 -9.74 0.43 -5.63
N GLY A 141 -10.84 -0.28 -5.93
CA GLY A 141 -11.47 -1.19 -4.99
C GLY A 141 -10.56 -2.33 -4.51
N VAL A 142 -9.75 -2.90 -5.41
CA VAL A 142 -8.77 -3.93 -5.05
C VAL A 142 -7.60 -3.34 -4.26
N GLN A 143 -7.17 -2.13 -4.59
CA GLN A 143 -6.10 -1.43 -3.87
C GLN A 143 -6.49 -1.11 -2.44
N LEU A 144 -7.76 -0.81 -2.19
CA LEU A 144 -8.28 -0.60 -0.85
C LEU A 144 -8.13 -1.82 0.06
N LEU A 145 -8.12 -3.04 -0.49
CA LEU A 145 -7.87 -4.25 0.30
C LEU A 145 -6.40 -4.40 0.73
N THR A 146 -5.48 -3.66 0.12
CA THR A 146 -4.04 -3.85 0.34
C THR A 146 -3.55 -3.46 1.74
N PRO A 147 -3.99 -2.34 2.36
CA PRO A 147 -3.65 -2.01 3.74
C PRO A 147 -4.22 -3.04 4.72
N PHE A 148 -5.39 -3.61 4.43
CA PHE A 148 -5.94 -4.68 5.27
C PHE A 148 -5.00 -5.90 5.28
N LEU A 149 -4.57 -6.34 4.09
CA LEU A 149 -3.70 -7.49 3.95
C LEU A 149 -2.29 -7.25 4.50
N HIS A 150 -1.69 -6.10 4.21
CA HIS A 150 -0.27 -5.85 4.51
C HIS A 150 -0.05 -5.08 5.82
N ILE A 151 -1.06 -4.43 6.39
CA ILE A 151 -0.91 -3.64 7.62
C ILE A 151 -1.78 -4.24 8.73
N VAL A 152 -3.09 -4.31 8.53
CA VAL A 152 -4.03 -4.71 9.59
C VAL A 152 -3.85 -6.17 10.00
N ALA A 153 -3.83 -7.09 9.03
CA ALA A 153 -3.66 -8.51 9.31
C ALA A 153 -2.34 -8.83 10.03
N PRO A 154 -1.14 -8.44 9.54
CA PRO A 154 0.12 -8.72 10.24
C PRO A 154 0.17 -8.04 11.61
N PHE A 155 -0.33 -6.81 11.75
CA PHE A 155 -0.38 -6.14 13.05
C PHE A 155 -1.31 -6.84 14.04
N THR A 156 -2.47 -7.33 13.58
CA THR A 156 -3.40 -8.09 14.42
C THR A 156 -2.78 -9.41 14.87
N LEU A 157 -2.14 -10.13 13.96
CA LEU A 157 -1.41 -11.35 14.29
C LEU A 157 -0.28 -11.06 15.28
N PHE A 158 0.46 -9.96 15.08
CA PHE A 158 1.48 -9.52 16.02
C PHE A 158 0.89 -9.33 17.42
N LEU A 159 -0.20 -8.58 17.58
CA LEU A 159 -0.83 -8.38 18.89
C LEU A 159 -1.32 -9.69 19.52
N LEU A 160 -1.97 -10.56 18.74
CA LEU A 160 -2.52 -11.82 19.26
C LEU A 160 -1.44 -12.80 19.71
N PHE A 161 -0.30 -12.85 19.03
CA PHE A 161 0.78 -13.79 19.35
C PHE A 161 1.84 -13.20 20.28
N ASN A 162 2.13 -11.90 20.23
CA ASN A 162 3.12 -11.30 21.13
C ASN A 162 2.56 -10.84 22.45
N TYR A 163 1.40 -10.17 22.47
CA TYR A 163 0.93 -9.55 23.68
C TYR A 163 0.73 -10.56 24.84
N PRO A 164 0.12 -11.74 24.61
CA PRO A 164 -0.04 -12.74 25.68
C PRO A 164 1.19 -13.63 25.92
N TYR A 165 2.09 -13.81 24.94
CA TYR A 165 3.17 -14.81 25.03
C TYR A 165 4.60 -14.23 25.02
N GLY A 166 4.78 -12.96 24.68
CA GLY A 166 6.02 -12.18 24.91
C GLY A 166 7.28 -12.63 24.18
N THR A 167 7.20 -13.50 23.16
CA THR A 167 8.36 -14.27 22.69
C THR A 167 8.68 -14.15 21.19
N MET A 168 8.29 -13.07 20.49
CA MET A 168 8.68 -12.95 19.08
C MET A 168 10.19 -12.73 18.94
N SER A 169 10.81 -13.53 18.06
CA SER A 169 12.23 -13.40 17.74
C SER A 169 12.51 -12.19 16.82
N TYR A 170 13.76 -11.72 16.79
CA TYR A 170 14.21 -10.65 15.89
C TYR A 170 13.95 -10.95 14.42
N ALA A 171 14.24 -12.18 13.99
CA ALA A 171 13.97 -12.62 12.63
C ALA A 171 12.47 -12.53 12.30
N THR A 172 11.61 -12.98 13.22
CA THR A 172 10.16 -12.94 13.03
C THR A 172 9.66 -11.49 12.97
N GLY A 173 10.06 -10.62 13.92
CA GLY A 173 9.67 -9.21 13.90
C GLY A 173 10.09 -8.51 12.61
N THR A 174 11.32 -8.73 12.15
CA THR A 174 11.84 -8.18 10.89
C THR A 174 11.00 -8.64 9.69
N LEU A 175 10.58 -9.90 9.65
CA LEU A 175 9.71 -10.41 8.58
C LEU A 175 8.33 -9.72 8.56
N PHE A 176 7.73 -9.47 9.73
CA PHE A 176 6.47 -8.72 9.82
C PHE A 176 6.62 -7.31 9.23
N ILE A 177 7.75 -6.66 9.49
CA ILE A 177 8.04 -5.30 9.03
C ILE A 177 8.24 -5.26 7.53
N MET A 178 9.10 -6.13 6.99
CA MET A 178 9.31 -6.23 5.54
C MET A 178 7.99 -6.52 4.82
N TYR A 179 7.11 -7.31 5.42
CA TYR A 179 5.78 -7.57 4.88
C TYR A 179 4.87 -6.32 4.88
N ILE A 180 4.91 -5.51 5.94
CA ILE A 180 4.22 -4.21 5.98
C ILE A 180 4.76 -3.26 4.92
N GLU A 181 6.08 -3.18 4.74
CA GLU A 181 6.72 -2.33 3.73
C GLU A 181 6.35 -2.70 2.29
N LEU A 182 6.02 -3.98 2.04
CA LEU A 182 5.56 -4.46 0.74
C LEU A 182 4.21 -3.85 0.31
N TYR A 183 3.43 -3.25 1.22
CA TYR A 183 2.18 -2.54 0.92
C TYR A 183 2.30 -1.61 -0.30
N GLY A 184 3.29 -0.70 -0.30
CA GLY A 184 3.42 0.32 -1.35
C GLY A 184 3.76 -0.30 -2.71
N THR A 185 4.57 -1.34 -2.70
CA THR A 185 4.91 -2.12 -3.90
C THR A 185 3.68 -2.87 -4.41
N SER A 186 2.93 -3.55 -3.54
CA SER A 186 1.69 -4.25 -3.89
C SER A 186 0.66 -3.32 -4.53
N ASN A 187 0.47 -2.12 -3.97
CA ASN A 187 -0.45 -1.12 -4.51
C ASN A 187 -0.06 -0.68 -5.94
N SER A 188 1.24 -0.47 -6.16
CA SER A 188 1.80 -0.12 -7.47
C SER A 188 1.63 -1.25 -8.49
N VAL A 189 1.92 -2.50 -8.09
CA VAL A 189 1.76 -3.69 -8.93
C VAL A 189 0.29 -3.89 -9.32
N ILE A 190 -0.65 -3.72 -8.40
CA ILE A 190 -2.09 -3.81 -8.71
C ILE A 190 -2.49 -2.75 -9.73
N THR A 191 -2.02 -1.51 -9.58
CA THR A 191 -2.28 -0.44 -10.56
C THR A 191 -1.78 -0.84 -11.95
N LEU A 192 -0.50 -1.24 -12.01
CA LEU A 192 0.17 -1.60 -13.26
C LEU A 192 -0.51 -2.79 -13.92
N TYR A 193 -0.95 -3.77 -13.14
CA TYR A 193 -1.60 -4.98 -13.65
C TYR A 193 -3.06 -4.73 -14.05
N MET A 194 -3.87 -4.00 -13.28
CA MET A 194 -5.32 -3.89 -13.54
C MET A 194 -5.67 -2.82 -14.58
N VAL A 195 -4.87 -1.76 -14.69
CA VAL A 195 -5.16 -0.62 -15.54
C VAL A 195 -4.54 -0.81 -16.93
N LYS A 196 -5.39 -1.10 -17.94
CA LYS A 196 -4.96 -1.39 -19.32
C LYS A 196 -3.92 -0.42 -19.90
N PRO A 197 -4.10 0.92 -19.87
CA PRO A 197 -3.12 1.83 -20.47
C PRO A 197 -1.74 1.73 -19.80
N TYR A 198 -1.66 1.43 -18.51
CA TYR A 198 -0.39 1.24 -17.82
C TYR A 198 0.30 -0.06 -18.24
N ARG A 199 -0.43 -1.18 -18.39
CA ARG A 199 0.14 -2.42 -18.95
C ARG A 199 0.72 -2.22 -20.34
N VAL A 200 -0.01 -1.53 -21.21
CA VAL A 200 0.43 -1.26 -22.60
C VAL A 200 1.68 -0.39 -22.60
N TYR A 201 1.69 0.67 -21.80
CA TYR A 201 2.84 1.54 -21.63
C TYR A 201 4.07 0.79 -21.11
N LEU A 202 3.90 -0.03 -20.05
CA LEU A 202 4.98 -0.82 -19.47
C LEU A 202 5.55 -1.82 -20.48
N LYS A 203 4.69 -2.53 -21.23
CA LYS A 203 5.12 -3.43 -22.30
C LYS A 203 5.92 -2.69 -23.37
N SER A 204 5.47 -1.49 -23.77
CA SER A 204 6.20 -0.66 -24.75
C SER A 204 7.58 -0.26 -24.25
N LYS A 205 7.70 0.21 -23.01
CA LYS A 205 8.98 0.58 -22.40
C LYS A 205 9.90 -0.61 -22.18
N PHE A 206 9.35 -1.73 -21.72
CA PHE A 206 10.11 -2.97 -21.53
C PHE A 206 10.65 -3.51 -22.86
N MET A 207 9.85 -3.48 -23.93
CA MET A 207 10.31 -3.86 -25.27
C MET A 207 11.38 -2.89 -25.80
N ALA A 208 11.23 -1.58 -25.57
CA ALA A 208 12.27 -0.61 -25.92
C ALA A 208 13.59 -0.86 -25.17
N PHE A 209 13.50 -1.23 -23.88
CA PHE A 209 14.65 -1.58 -23.06
C PHE A 209 15.32 -2.88 -23.52
N ILE A 210 14.54 -3.92 -23.83
CA ILE A 210 15.07 -5.16 -24.42
C ILE A 210 15.75 -4.85 -25.75
N ARG A 211 15.15 -4.03 -26.62
CA ARG A 211 15.76 -3.61 -27.89
C ARG A 211 17.10 -2.90 -27.66
N LEU A 212 17.18 -2.05 -26.65
CA LEU A 212 18.43 -1.37 -26.28
C LEU A 212 19.51 -2.38 -25.85
N ILE A 213 19.18 -3.31 -24.96
CA ILE A 213 20.13 -4.33 -24.47
C ILE A 213 20.54 -5.32 -25.57
N THR A 214 19.60 -5.68 -26.44
CA THR A 214 19.83 -6.67 -27.51
C THR A 214 20.42 -6.05 -28.77
N ILE A 215 20.76 -4.75 -28.78
CA ILE A 215 21.25 -4.02 -29.95
C ILE A 215 20.32 -4.24 -31.16
N GLY A 216 19.00 -4.16 -30.92
CA GLY A 216 17.98 -4.34 -31.95
C GLY A 216 17.78 -5.76 -32.48
N LYS A 217 18.40 -6.79 -31.89
CA LYS A 217 18.23 -8.20 -32.34
C LYS A 217 16.87 -8.80 -31.97
N TYR A 218 16.17 -8.28 -30.96
CA TYR A 218 14.90 -8.83 -30.48
C TYR A 218 13.73 -7.87 -30.75
N GLY A 219 12.61 -8.38 -31.30
CA GLY A 219 11.36 -7.63 -31.51
C GLY A 219 11.17 -6.98 -32.89
N ASN A 220 11.86 -7.46 -33.94
CA ASN A 220 11.65 -7.06 -35.33
C ASN A 220 10.67 -7.96 -36.10
N GLU A 221 10.00 -8.89 -35.42
CA GLU A 221 8.92 -9.63 -36.07
C GLU A 221 7.78 -8.64 -36.38
N PRO A 222 7.35 -8.54 -37.65
CA PRO A 222 6.24 -7.68 -38.01
C PRO A 222 5.02 -8.10 -37.19
N GLU A 223 4.34 -7.12 -36.56
CA GLU A 223 3.08 -7.41 -35.85
C GLU A 223 2.19 -8.21 -36.81
N PRO A 224 1.73 -9.41 -36.42
CA PRO A 224 0.83 -10.18 -37.26
C PRO A 224 -0.37 -9.28 -37.53
N ILE A 225 -0.57 -8.93 -38.80
CA ILE A 225 -1.74 -8.18 -39.25
C ILE A 225 -2.92 -9.08 -38.90
N MET A 226 -3.60 -8.77 -37.79
CA MET A 226 -4.87 -9.39 -37.48
C MET A 226 -5.86 -8.87 -38.52
N VAL A 227 -6.00 -9.62 -39.60
CA VAL A 227 -7.13 -9.49 -40.52
C VAL A 227 -8.34 -9.86 -39.68
N MET A 228 -9.04 -8.85 -39.15
CA MET A 228 -10.36 -9.09 -38.59
C MET A 228 -11.20 -9.66 -39.73
N ALA A 229 -11.67 -10.89 -39.56
CA ALA A 229 -12.60 -11.48 -40.51
C ALA A 229 -13.77 -10.49 -40.68
N PRO A 230 -14.13 -10.12 -41.93
CA PRO A 230 -15.27 -9.25 -42.14
C PRO A 230 -16.48 -9.91 -41.48
N GLU A 231 -17.19 -9.14 -40.64
CA GLU A 231 -18.49 -9.50 -40.11
C GLU A 231 -19.51 -9.52 -41.27
N SER A 232 -19.41 -10.55 -42.09
CA SER A 232 -20.42 -11.03 -43.03
C SER A 232 -20.59 -12.49 -42.64
N THR A 233 -21.74 -13.03 -42.24
CA THR A 233 -22.97 -13.06 -43.04
C THR A 233 -24.05 -13.72 -42.15
N LEU A 234 -24.81 -12.97 -41.36
CA LEU A 234 -25.96 -13.51 -40.62
C LEU A 234 -27.02 -12.42 -40.49
N ASN A 235 -27.58 -11.97 -41.62
CA ASN A 235 -28.86 -11.28 -41.69
C ASN A 235 -29.37 -11.33 -43.13
N THR A 236 -29.56 -12.55 -43.63
CA THR A 236 -30.41 -12.81 -44.79
C THR A 236 -31.02 -14.20 -44.61
N PHE A 237 -32.28 -14.32 -44.99
CA PHE A 237 -33.21 -15.43 -44.80
C PHE A 237 -33.92 -15.40 -43.42
N MET A 238 -35.25 -15.22 -43.33
CA MET A 238 -36.29 -15.25 -44.36
C MET A 238 -37.63 -14.71 -43.76
N PRO A 239 -38.77 -14.77 -44.50
CA PRO A 239 -39.77 -13.70 -44.66
C PRO A 239 -40.88 -13.63 -43.60
#